data_AF-Q2B7R8-F1
#
_entry.id   AF-Q2B7R8-F1
#
_cell.length_a   1.000
_cell.length_b   1.000
_cell.length_c   1.000
_cell.angle_alpha   90.00
_cell.angle_beta   90.00
_cell.angle_gamma   90.00
#
_symmetry.space_group_name_H-M   'P 1'
#
loop_
_entity.id
_entity.type
_entity.pdbx_description
1 polymer ?
#
loop_
_entity_poly.entity_id
_entity_poly.type
_entity_poly.pdbx_seq_one_letter_code
_entity_poly.pdbx_strand_id
1 'polypeptide(L)'
;MERTPLLFEDKGYNGKWAYDYGVVLKGFHLVWKSTGDRKYFQFIKENMDHFINEDGSISRYEMEDYNIDHINNGKMLFVLYRETGNEKYKKAADLLRRQLETHPRTSEGAFWHKKIYPYQIWLDGLYMGAPFYAEYQRAFMDGEGLEDIISQFKISFSHLLDEKTGLLYHAWDEKKEQPWADKETGLSANFWGRSMGWYLLALTDVLEVIPEVTPGRGFLVKVLENTLEALLNYQDEESGVWHQVVNKPNEKGNYLESSCSSMIVCAIARGIRQGVLHREKWESQLQKSHQGLLDEFVLLTKEGWVNLNKNCQVAGLGGPDKRDGTYAYYISEPVTCNDQKGLGAFLQAAAEFEYLMNRSVDHGSLSY
;
A
#
# COMPACT_ATOMS: atom_id res chain seq x y z
N MET A 1 16.52 11.27 12.74
CA MET A 1 16.03 11.66 11.40
C MET A 1 15.83 13.17 11.40
N GLU A 2 16.31 13.85 10.37
CA GLU A 2 16.07 15.28 10.15
C GLU A 2 14.58 15.45 9.77
N ARG A 3 13.84 16.32 10.48
CA ARG A 3 12.44 16.62 10.13
C ARG A 3 12.47 17.70 9.05
N THR A 4 12.04 17.37 7.84
CA THR A 4 11.98 18.32 6.73
C THR A 4 10.55 18.83 6.54
N PRO A 5 10.37 20.11 6.17
CA PRO A 5 9.05 20.66 5.88
C PRO A 5 8.45 20.10 4.59
N LEU A 6 9.26 19.57 3.67
CA LEU A 6 8.81 18.93 2.42
C LEU A 6 9.47 17.56 2.26
N LEU A 7 8.79 16.61 1.60
CA LEU A 7 9.24 15.22 1.48
C LEU A 7 10.44 15.09 0.51
N PHE A 8 10.47 15.89 -0.55
CA PHE A 8 11.57 15.86 -1.53
C PHE A 8 12.88 16.43 -0.99
N GLU A 9 12.85 17.13 0.15
CA GLU A 9 14.04 17.61 0.88
C GLU A 9 14.68 16.51 1.74
N ASP A 10 13.98 15.38 1.93
CA ASP A 10 14.53 14.23 2.64
C ASP A 10 15.73 13.64 1.88
N LYS A 11 16.91 13.77 2.50
CA LYS A 11 18.18 13.29 1.95
C LYS A 11 18.23 11.77 1.78
N GLY A 12 17.39 11.01 2.48
CA GLY A 12 17.32 9.55 2.35
C GLY A 12 16.94 9.09 0.93
N TYR A 13 16.17 9.90 0.21
CA TYR A 13 15.71 9.59 -1.15
C TYR A 13 16.45 10.38 -2.23
N ASN A 14 17.31 11.33 -1.87
CA ASN A 14 18.09 12.17 -2.78
C ASN A 14 17.25 12.82 -3.91
N GLY A 15 16.01 13.21 -3.59
CA GLY A 15 15.06 13.80 -4.53
C GLY A 15 14.62 12.85 -5.65
N LYS A 16 14.59 11.54 -5.43
CA LYS A 16 14.07 10.55 -6.41
C LYS A 16 12.54 10.58 -6.46
N TRP A 17 11.99 10.15 -7.59
CA TRP A 17 10.56 9.83 -7.72
C TRP A 17 10.24 8.52 -7.00
N ALA A 18 10.17 8.58 -5.67
CA ALA A 18 9.98 7.42 -4.80
C ALA A 18 8.51 7.23 -4.43
N TYR A 19 8.03 5.98 -4.42
CA TYR A 19 6.64 5.64 -4.15
C TYR A 19 6.20 6.00 -2.73
N ASP A 20 7.17 6.04 -1.81
CA ASP A 20 7.01 6.35 -0.38
C ASP A 20 6.32 7.71 -0.19
N TYR A 21 6.63 8.68 -1.05
CA TYR A 21 5.97 9.99 -1.05
C TYR A 21 4.48 9.85 -1.31
N GLY A 22 4.07 9.09 -2.32
CA GLY A 22 2.66 8.84 -2.63
C GLY A 22 1.90 8.21 -1.46
N VAL A 23 2.54 7.36 -0.67
CA VAL A 23 1.95 6.77 0.54
C VAL A 23 1.66 7.84 1.59
N VAL A 24 2.64 8.71 1.88
CA VAL A 24 2.48 9.82 2.84
C VAL A 24 1.42 10.80 2.33
N LEU A 25 1.51 11.20 1.07
CA LEU A 25 0.57 12.15 0.47
C LEU A 25 -0.87 11.63 0.42
N LYS A 26 -1.07 10.31 0.26
CA LYS A 26 -2.39 9.69 0.40
C LYS A 26 -2.95 9.84 1.82
N GLY A 27 -2.10 9.75 2.86
CA GLY A 27 -2.47 10.07 4.24
C GLY A 27 -2.92 11.53 4.39
N PHE A 28 -2.12 12.47 3.89
CA PHE A 28 -2.49 13.90 3.87
C PHE A 28 -3.79 14.17 3.10
N HIS A 29 -4.03 13.44 2.02
CA HIS A 29 -5.27 13.56 1.25
C HIS A 29 -6.49 13.17 2.10
N LEU A 30 -6.40 12.10 2.89
CA LEU A 30 -7.49 11.71 3.78
C LEU A 30 -7.71 12.72 4.90
N VAL A 31 -6.63 13.23 5.51
CA VAL A 31 -6.73 14.29 6.51
C VAL A 31 -7.37 15.55 5.91
N TRP A 32 -6.99 15.93 4.69
CA TRP A 32 -7.64 17.04 3.98
C TRP A 32 -9.14 16.80 3.77
N LYS A 33 -9.54 15.60 3.30
CA LYS A 33 -10.97 15.27 3.13
C LYS A 33 -11.75 15.34 4.44
N SER A 34 -11.17 14.88 5.54
CA SER A 34 -11.84 14.86 6.85
C SER A 34 -11.92 16.23 7.50
N THR A 35 -10.92 17.10 7.30
CA THR A 35 -10.82 18.40 7.99
C THR A 35 -11.25 19.59 7.15
N GLY A 36 -11.19 19.48 5.82
CA GLY A 36 -11.37 20.60 4.88
C GLY A 36 -10.22 21.62 4.88
N ASP A 37 -9.17 21.43 5.70
CA ASP A 37 -8.09 22.41 5.82
C ASP A 37 -7.15 22.35 4.60
N ARG A 38 -7.19 23.42 3.79
CA ARG A 38 -6.44 23.51 2.52
C ARG A 38 -4.93 23.42 2.69
N LYS A 39 -4.36 23.60 3.89
CA LYS A 39 -2.91 23.43 4.09
C LYS A 39 -2.44 22.02 3.73
N TYR A 40 -3.27 21.00 3.96
CA TYR A 40 -2.95 19.62 3.63
C TYR A 40 -2.97 19.38 2.12
N PHE A 41 -3.95 19.96 1.41
CA PHE A 41 -3.96 19.97 -0.05
C PHE A 41 -2.75 20.69 -0.64
N GLN A 42 -2.41 21.85 -0.08
CA GLN A 42 -1.26 22.64 -0.51
C GLN A 42 0.05 21.85 -0.33
N PHE A 43 0.21 21.14 0.79
CA PHE A 43 1.34 20.24 1.01
C PHE A 43 1.44 19.14 -0.07
N ILE A 44 0.32 18.51 -0.45
CA ILE A 44 0.29 17.53 -1.54
C ILE A 44 0.74 18.17 -2.86
N LYS A 45 0.17 19.34 -3.18
CA LYS A 45 0.46 20.06 -4.41
C LYS A 45 1.93 20.47 -4.50
N GLU A 46 2.51 21.02 -3.43
CA GLU A 46 3.93 21.43 -3.39
C GLU A 46 4.88 20.26 -3.59
N ASN A 47 4.62 19.13 -2.94
CA ASN A 47 5.47 17.95 -3.09
C ASN A 47 5.36 17.32 -4.49
N MET A 48 4.18 17.35 -5.11
CA MET A 48 3.99 16.81 -6.46
C MET A 48 4.53 17.77 -7.54
N ASP A 49 4.29 19.08 -7.42
CA ASP A 49 4.78 20.09 -8.36
C ASP A 49 6.31 20.15 -8.43
N HIS A 50 7.02 19.68 -7.41
CA HIS A 50 8.47 19.50 -7.47
C HIS A 50 8.90 18.57 -8.62
N PHE A 51 8.08 17.56 -8.93
CA PHE A 51 8.37 16.57 -9.97
C PHE A 51 7.61 16.83 -11.27
N ILE A 52 6.38 17.35 -11.19
CA ILE A 52 5.50 17.51 -12.36
C ILE A 52 5.76 18.86 -13.06
N ASN A 53 6.40 18.79 -14.22
CA ASN A 53 6.65 19.95 -15.06
C ASN A 53 5.37 20.44 -15.76
N GLU A 54 5.37 21.68 -16.25
CA GLU A 54 4.20 22.29 -16.91
C GLU A 54 3.78 21.58 -18.20
N ASP A 55 4.69 20.87 -18.87
CA ASP A 55 4.38 20.05 -20.04
C ASP A 55 3.79 18.68 -19.68
N GLY A 56 3.73 18.33 -18.39
CA GLY A 56 3.27 17.04 -17.87
C GLY A 56 4.36 15.96 -17.81
N SER A 57 5.61 16.28 -18.13
CA SER A 57 6.75 15.38 -17.87
C SER A 57 7.00 15.26 -16.36
N ILE A 58 7.50 14.10 -15.94
CA ILE A 58 7.80 13.80 -14.54
C ILE A 58 9.32 13.76 -14.39
N SER A 59 9.86 14.71 -13.62
CA SER A 59 11.29 14.77 -13.35
C SER A 59 11.75 13.49 -12.63
N ARG A 60 12.88 12.93 -13.10
CA ARG A 60 13.52 11.73 -12.51
C ARG A 60 12.65 10.47 -12.55
N TYR A 61 11.77 10.39 -13.54
CA TYR A 61 11.01 9.20 -13.87
C TYR A 61 11.43 8.72 -15.27
N GLU A 62 11.80 7.46 -15.37
CA GLU A 62 12.16 6.79 -16.62
C GLU A 62 11.17 5.65 -16.87
N MET A 63 10.46 5.68 -18.01
CA MET A 63 9.43 4.69 -18.35
C MET A 63 10.06 3.33 -18.68
N GLU A 64 11.24 3.34 -19.27
CA GLU A 64 11.98 2.17 -19.77
C GLU A 64 12.49 1.24 -18.67
N ASP A 65 12.51 1.73 -17.43
CA ASP A 65 12.79 0.94 -16.22
C ASP A 65 11.67 -0.08 -15.94
N TYR A 66 10.45 0.18 -16.44
CA TYR A 66 9.24 -0.58 -16.13
C TYR A 66 9.18 -0.95 -14.65
N ASN A 67 9.39 0.04 -13.79
CA ASN A 67 9.33 -0.12 -12.35
C ASN A 67 7.89 0.18 -11.88
N ILE A 68 7.18 -0.83 -11.36
CA ILE A 68 5.79 -0.62 -10.92
C ILE A 68 5.69 0.38 -9.75
N ASP A 69 6.75 0.51 -8.94
CA ASP A 69 6.80 1.45 -7.82
C ASP A 69 6.64 2.90 -8.27
N HIS A 70 7.15 3.25 -9.46
CA HIS A 70 7.08 4.61 -10.00
C HIS A 70 5.63 5.05 -10.30
N ILE A 71 4.68 4.12 -10.35
CA ILE A 71 3.28 4.40 -10.65
C ILE A 71 2.52 4.93 -9.42
N ASN A 72 2.93 4.55 -8.20
CA ASN A 72 2.14 4.77 -6.97
C ASN A 72 1.82 6.25 -6.72
N ASN A 73 2.79 7.14 -6.96
CA ASN A 73 2.62 8.59 -6.78
C ASN A 73 1.57 9.18 -7.73
N GLY A 74 1.30 8.51 -8.85
CA GLY A 74 0.27 8.89 -9.82
C GLY A 74 -1.12 9.00 -9.21
N LYS A 75 -1.41 8.29 -8.11
CA LYS A 75 -2.69 8.39 -7.38
C LYS A 75 -3.01 9.84 -6.97
N MET A 76 -1.99 10.64 -6.65
CA MET A 76 -2.19 12.05 -6.27
C MET A 76 -2.48 12.95 -7.47
N LEU A 77 -2.14 12.55 -8.70
CA LEU A 77 -2.41 13.33 -9.90
C LEU A 77 -3.91 13.51 -10.14
N PHE A 78 -4.72 12.50 -9.84
CA PHE A 78 -6.18 12.60 -9.95
C PHE A 78 -6.77 13.57 -8.94
N VAL A 79 -6.24 13.59 -7.71
CA VAL A 79 -6.63 14.56 -6.67
C VAL A 79 -6.34 15.98 -7.14
N LEU A 80 -5.12 16.22 -7.62
CA LEU A 80 -4.69 17.53 -8.09
C LEU A 80 -5.47 17.97 -9.33
N TYR A 81 -5.68 17.08 -10.29
CA TYR A 81 -6.45 17.36 -11.49
C TYR A 81 -7.91 17.73 -11.15
N ARG A 82 -8.59 16.95 -10.30
CA ARG A 82 -9.97 17.24 -9.89
C ARG A 82 -10.12 18.58 -9.17
N GLU A 83 -9.19 18.90 -8.27
CA GLU A 83 -9.28 20.15 -7.48
C GLU A 83 -8.86 21.39 -8.27
N THR A 84 -7.95 21.27 -9.25
CA THR A 84 -7.36 22.44 -9.94
C THR A 84 -7.79 22.60 -11.39
N GLY A 85 -8.24 21.53 -12.06
CA GLY A 85 -8.45 21.49 -13.50
C GLY A 85 -7.18 21.67 -14.33
N ASN A 86 -5.98 21.63 -13.74
CA ASN A 86 -4.74 21.84 -14.48
C ASN A 86 -4.31 20.58 -15.25
N GLU A 87 -4.30 20.70 -16.58
CA GLU A 87 -3.97 19.63 -17.53
C GLU A 87 -2.59 18.99 -17.33
N LYS A 88 -1.62 19.66 -16.71
CA LYS A 88 -0.29 19.06 -16.47
C LYS A 88 -0.37 17.77 -15.64
N TYR A 89 -1.32 17.70 -14.70
CA TYR A 89 -1.52 16.51 -13.88
C TYR A 89 -2.13 15.35 -14.67
N LYS A 90 -3.07 15.65 -15.58
CA LYS A 90 -3.62 14.64 -16.50
C LYS A 90 -2.53 14.11 -17.43
N LYS A 91 -1.75 14.98 -18.06
CA LYS A 91 -0.64 14.58 -18.93
C LYS A 91 0.39 13.69 -18.22
N ALA A 92 0.71 14.00 -16.97
CA ALA A 92 1.56 13.14 -16.14
C ALA A 92 0.90 11.77 -15.87
N ALA A 93 -0.40 11.73 -15.62
CA ALA A 93 -1.14 10.47 -15.46
C ALA A 93 -1.16 9.67 -16.78
N ASP A 94 -1.35 10.32 -17.92
CA ASP A 94 -1.29 9.69 -19.25
C ASP A 94 0.10 9.09 -19.51
N LEU A 95 1.18 9.74 -19.04
CA LEU A 95 2.54 9.19 -19.11
C LEU A 95 2.70 7.92 -18.26
N LEU A 96 2.26 7.92 -17.00
CA LEU A 96 2.31 6.72 -16.16
C LEU A 96 1.43 5.59 -16.70
N ARG A 97 0.27 5.93 -17.28
CA ARG A 97 -0.62 4.96 -17.95
C ARG A 97 0.05 4.31 -19.16
N ARG A 98 0.81 5.06 -19.96
CA ARG A 98 1.56 4.51 -21.11
C ARG A 98 2.58 3.46 -20.69
N GLN A 99 3.20 3.58 -19.50
CA GLN A 99 4.03 2.50 -18.96
C GLN A 99 3.23 1.20 -18.85
N LEU A 100 2.03 1.23 -18.28
CA LEU A 100 1.19 0.05 -18.04
C LEU A 100 0.71 -0.63 -19.33
N GLU A 101 0.64 0.10 -20.44
CA GLU A 101 0.30 -0.42 -21.76
C GLU A 101 1.32 -1.44 -22.26
N THR A 102 2.61 -1.18 -22.02
CA THR A 102 3.73 -2.00 -22.49
C THR A 102 4.52 -2.65 -21.35
N HIS A 103 4.04 -2.54 -20.12
CA HIS A 103 4.70 -3.11 -18.94
C HIS A 103 4.78 -4.63 -19.08
N PRO A 104 5.97 -5.24 -18.89
CA PRO A 104 6.15 -6.66 -19.12
C PRO A 104 5.33 -7.48 -18.10
N ARG A 105 4.85 -8.65 -18.54
CA ARG A 105 3.90 -9.48 -17.81
C ARG A 105 4.36 -10.94 -17.70
N THR A 106 3.90 -11.63 -16.67
CA THR A 106 4.00 -13.09 -16.56
C THR A 106 3.23 -13.76 -17.70
N SER A 107 3.39 -15.08 -17.88
CA SER A 107 2.67 -15.81 -18.92
C SER A 107 1.16 -15.77 -18.76
N GLU A 108 0.66 -15.57 -17.54
CA GLU A 108 -0.76 -15.40 -17.21
C GLU A 108 -1.23 -13.93 -17.29
N GLY A 109 -0.33 -12.99 -17.56
CA GLY A 109 -0.69 -11.60 -17.81
C GLY A 109 -0.60 -10.67 -16.60
N ALA A 110 -0.08 -11.08 -15.45
CA ALA A 110 0.15 -10.17 -14.33
C ALA A 110 1.44 -9.35 -14.54
N PHE A 111 1.48 -8.08 -14.11
CA PHE A 111 2.66 -7.24 -14.27
C PHE A 111 3.88 -7.84 -13.54
N TRP A 112 5.04 -7.78 -14.18
CA TRP A 112 6.31 -7.95 -13.47
C TRP A 112 6.47 -6.81 -12.47
N HIS A 113 7.05 -7.11 -11.31
CA HIS A 113 7.33 -6.08 -10.31
C HIS A 113 8.23 -4.99 -10.90
N LYS A 114 9.34 -5.37 -11.57
CA LYS A 114 10.23 -4.46 -12.31
C LYS A 114 10.85 -5.17 -13.51
N LYS A 115 11.35 -4.42 -14.50
CA LYS A 115 12.15 -5.01 -15.59
C LYS A 115 13.36 -5.83 -15.09
N ILE A 116 13.98 -5.37 -14.00
CA ILE A 116 15.11 -6.06 -13.36
C ILE A 116 14.70 -7.28 -12.52
N TYR A 117 13.39 -7.49 -12.32
CA TYR A 117 12.80 -8.63 -11.63
C TYR A 117 11.86 -9.37 -12.61
N PRO A 118 12.41 -9.98 -13.67
CA PRO A 118 11.60 -10.58 -14.72
C PRO A 118 10.77 -11.74 -14.15
N TYR A 119 9.54 -11.86 -14.66
CA TYR A 119 8.57 -12.91 -14.30
C TYR A 119 8.15 -12.97 -12.83
N GLN A 120 8.44 -11.94 -12.05
CA GLN A 120 8.15 -11.91 -10.62
C GLN A 120 6.93 -11.05 -10.30
N ILE A 121 6.04 -11.61 -9.49
CA ILE A 121 4.93 -10.89 -8.85
C ILE A 121 5.29 -10.70 -7.39
N TRP A 122 5.26 -9.47 -6.91
CA TRP A 122 5.40 -9.13 -5.50
C TRP A 122 4.10 -8.46 -5.05
N LEU A 123 3.57 -8.80 -3.87
CA LEU A 123 2.31 -8.23 -3.37
C LEU A 123 2.33 -6.69 -3.35
N ASP A 124 3.50 -6.11 -3.05
CA ASP A 124 3.79 -4.68 -3.08
C ASP A 124 3.32 -4.04 -4.39
N GLY A 125 3.63 -4.68 -5.52
CA GLY A 125 3.33 -4.17 -6.86
C GLY A 125 1.85 -3.94 -7.12
N LEU A 126 0.97 -4.69 -6.44
CA LEU A 126 -0.48 -4.52 -6.57
C LEU A 126 -0.89 -3.17 -6.01
N TYR A 127 -0.34 -2.74 -4.86
CA TYR A 127 -0.63 -1.40 -4.34
C TYR A 127 -0.06 -0.32 -5.24
N MET A 128 1.13 -0.52 -5.79
CA MET A 128 1.79 0.51 -6.58
C MET A 128 1.06 0.77 -7.91
N GLY A 129 0.62 -0.28 -8.59
CA GLY A 129 0.03 -0.18 -9.92
C GLY A 129 -1.50 -0.20 -9.96
N ALA A 130 -2.14 -1.16 -9.28
CA ALA A 130 -3.55 -1.49 -9.53
C ALA A 130 -4.54 -0.36 -9.16
N PRO A 131 -4.40 0.33 -8.00
CA PRO A 131 -5.30 1.45 -7.69
C PRO A 131 -5.15 2.64 -8.63
N PHE A 132 -3.91 2.98 -9.03
CA PHE A 132 -3.69 4.01 -10.05
C PHE A 132 -4.37 3.63 -11.36
N TYR A 133 -4.20 2.38 -11.78
CA TYR A 133 -4.78 1.88 -13.02
C TYR A 133 -6.31 1.92 -12.97
N ALA A 134 -6.92 1.50 -11.87
CA ALA A 134 -8.36 1.58 -11.66
C ALA A 134 -8.88 3.01 -11.72
N GLU A 135 -8.22 3.94 -11.02
CA GLU A 135 -8.64 5.35 -11.01
C GLU A 135 -8.48 6.00 -12.39
N TYR A 136 -7.42 5.68 -13.13
CA TYR A 136 -7.26 6.13 -14.51
C TYR A 136 -8.39 5.62 -15.41
N GLN A 137 -8.69 4.32 -15.34
CA GLN A 137 -9.73 3.70 -16.15
C GLN A 137 -11.10 4.33 -15.88
N ARG A 138 -11.41 4.62 -14.61
CA ARG A 138 -12.66 5.26 -14.22
C ARG A 138 -12.73 6.74 -14.57
N ALA A 139 -11.61 7.45 -14.52
CA ALA A 139 -11.58 8.88 -14.78
C ALA A 139 -11.60 9.22 -16.28
N PHE A 140 -10.98 8.40 -17.12
CA PHE A 140 -10.64 8.79 -18.50
C PHE A 140 -11.01 7.78 -19.58
N MET A 141 -11.47 6.58 -19.24
CA MET A 141 -11.65 5.47 -20.20
C MET A 141 -12.95 4.68 -19.96
N ASP A 142 -13.93 5.26 -19.27
CA ASP A 142 -15.24 4.65 -18.97
C ASP A 142 -15.19 3.24 -18.32
N GLY A 143 -14.04 2.84 -17.75
CA GLY A 143 -13.85 1.55 -17.10
C GLY A 143 -13.50 0.38 -18.02
N GLU A 144 -13.08 0.59 -19.27
CA GLU A 144 -12.81 -0.49 -20.24
C GLU A 144 -11.74 -1.50 -19.77
N GLY A 145 -10.77 -1.11 -18.93
CA GLY A 145 -9.70 -2.00 -18.44
C GLY A 145 -9.89 -2.61 -17.05
N LEU A 146 -11.09 -2.53 -16.45
CA LEU A 146 -11.30 -3.05 -15.09
C LEU A 146 -11.07 -4.56 -14.96
N GLU A 147 -11.34 -5.35 -16.00
CA GLU A 147 -11.14 -6.80 -15.97
C GLU A 147 -9.65 -7.18 -15.79
N ASP A 148 -8.74 -6.48 -16.47
CA ASP A 148 -7.28 -6.70 -16.35
C ASP A 148 -6.83 -6.45 -14.90
N ILE A 149 -7.33 -5.39 -14.27
CA ILE A 149 -7.05 -5.09 -12.86
C ILE A 149 -7.50 -6.24 -11.95
N ILE A 150 -8.72 -6.73 -12.12
CA ILE A 150 -9.24 -7.89 -11.36
C ILE A 150 -8.39 -9.14 -11.61
N SER A 151 -7.96 -9.37 -12.85
CA SER A 151 -7.12 -10.51 -13.21
C SER A 151 -5.80 -10.52 -12.44
N GLN A 152 -5.16 -9.37 -12.26
CA GLN A 152 -3.92 -9.27 -11.49
C GLN A 152 -4.08 -9.70 -10.03
N PHE A 153 -5.18 -9.35 -9.38
CA PHE A 153 -5.47 -9.85 -8.03
C PHE A 153 -5.73 -11.36 -8.02
N LYS A 154 -6.46 -11.89 -9.01
CA LYS A 154 -6.73 -13.34 -9.12
C LYS A 154 -5.45 -14.15 -9.27
N ILE A 155 -4.58 -13.76 -10.21
CA ILE A 155 -3.29 -14.43 -10.47
C ILE A 155 -2.38 -14.32 -9.25
N SER A 156 -2.28 -13.14 -8.65
CA SER A 156 -1.45 -12.94 -7.46
C SER A 156 -1.94 -13.81 -6.31
N PHE A 157 -3.26 -13.81 -6.04
CA PHE A 157 -3.85 -14.63 -4.99
C PHE A 157 -3.64 -16.13 -5.23
N SER A 158 -3.85 -16.62 -6.46
CA SER A 158 -3.73 -18.05 -6.76
C SER A 158 -2.32 -18.60 -6.57
N HIS A 159 -1.29 -17.79 -6.81
CA HIS A 159 0.10 -18.23 -6.65
C HIS A 159 0.66 -17.94 -5.26
N LEU A 160 0.28 -16.83 -4.63
CA LEU A 160 0.91 -16.37 -3.38
C LEU A 160 0.22 -16.91 -2.12
N LEU A 161 -1.00 -17.41 -2.22
CA LEU A 161 -1.73 -17.97 -1.07
C LEU A 161 -1.08 -19.25 -0.56
N ASP A 162 -0.83 -19.30 0.75
CA ASP A 162 -0.65 -20.56 1.47
C ASP A 162 -2.00 -21.07 1.98
N GLU A 163 -2.49 -22.18 1.43
CA GLU A 163 -3.80 -22.74 1.81
C GLU A 163 -3.86 -23.20 3.27
N LYS A 164 -2.71 -23.43 3.92
CA LYS A 164 -2.67 -23.89 5.32
C LYS A 164 -2.94 -22.77 6.30
N THR A 165 -2.31 -21.62 6.11
CA THR A 165 -2.40 -20.47 7.01
C THR A 165 -3.41 -19.42 6.55
N GLY A 166 -3.74 -19.40 5.26
CA GLY A 166 -4.52 -18.32 4.63
C GLY A 166 -3.71 -17.04 4.40
N LEU A 167 -2.43 -17.02 4.76
CA LEU A 167 -1.52 -15.90 4.52
C LEU A 167 -0.98 -15.92 3.09
N LEU A 168 -0.44 -14.78 2.64
CA LEU A 168 0.16 -14.65 1.32
C LEU A 168 1.68 -14.44 1.44
N TYR A 169 2.44 -15.24 0.69
CA TYR A 169 3.88 -15.03 0.54
C TYR A 169 4.20 -13.68 -0.09
N HIS A 170 5.37 -13.12 0.20
CA HIS A 170 5.78 -11.81 -0.31
C HIS A 170 5.84 -11.78 -1.86
N ALA A 171 6.48 -12.78 -2.46
CA ALA A 171 6.65 -12.85 -3.90
C ALA A 171 6.62 -14.26 -4.48
N TRP A 172 6.41 -14.29 -5.79
CA TRP A 172 6.42 -15.48 -6.64
C TRP A 172 7.26 -15.19 -7.89
N ASP A 173 8.12 -16.13 -8.25
CA ASP A 173 8.89 -16.14 -9.50
C ASP A 173 8.38 -17.29 -10.39
N GLU A 174 7.69 -16.94 -11.48
CA GLU A 174 7.15 -17.94 -12.42
C GLU A 174 8.24 -18.86 -12.99
N LYS A 175 9.47 -18.33 -13.19
CA LYS A 175 10.58 -19.11 -13.75
C LYS A 175 11.36 -19.89 -12.70
N LYS A 176 11.15 -19.61 -11.41
CA LYS A 176 11.82 -20.28 -10.28
C LYS A 176 13.37 -20.18 -10.35
N GLU A 177 13.85 -19.14 -11.03
CA GLU A 177 15.27 -18.89 -11.29
C GLU A 177 15.92 -18.19 -10.12
N GLN A 178 15.16 -17.35 -9.40
CA GLN A 178 15.69 -16.63 -8.26
C GLN A 178 16.16 -17.57 -7.14
N PRO A 179 17.25 -17.23 -6.43
CA PRO A 179 17.75 -18.06 -5.33
C PRO A 179 16.77 -18.22 -4.17
N TRP A 180 15.94 -17.20 -3.93
CA TRP A 180 14.90 -17.21 -2.88
C TRP A 180 13.65 -18.00 -3.29
N ALA A 181 13.48 -18.29 -4.58
CA ALA A 181 12.29 -18.93 -5.10
C ALA A 181 12.36 -20.45 -4.88
N ASP A 182 11.34 -20.96 -4.20
CA ASP A 182 11.12 -22.39 -4.03
C ASP A 182 11.09 -23.10 -5.39
N LYS A 183 11.72 -24.27 -5.48
CA LYS A 183 11.95 -24.94 -6.77
C LYS A 183 10.71 -25.64 -7.32
N GLU A 184 9.70 -25.89 -6.49
CA GLU A 184 8.46 -26.50 -6.92
C GLU A 184 7.38 -25.46 -7.21
N THR A 185 7.28 -24.44 -6.36
CA THR A 185 6.19 -23.46 -6.38
C THR A 185 6.60 -22.10 -6.97
N GLY A 186 7.87 -21.71 -6.85
CA GLY A 186 8.37 -20.38 -7.18
C GLY A 186 8.17 -19.34 -6.08
N LEU A 187 7.66 -19.74 -4.91
CA LEU A 187 7.33 -18.83 -3.81
C LEU A 187 8.55 -18.40 -3.01
N SER A 188 8.50 -17.19 -2.46
CA SER A 188 9.38 -16.73 -1.38
C SER A 188 9.11 -17.47 -0.07
N ALA A 189 10.04 -17.45 0.89
CA ALA A 189 9.99 -18.35 2.04
C ALA A 189 9.13 -17.88 3.24
N ASN A 190 8.73 -16.60 3.34
CA ASN A 190 8.08 -16.06 4.54
C ASN A 190 6.91 -15.12 4.23
N PHE A 191 6.00 -14.99 5.21
CA PHE A 191 4.86 -14.08 5.22
C PHE A 191 5.26 -12.74 5.84
N TRP A 192 5.71 -11.82 5.00
CA TRP A 192 6.09 -10.50 5.44
C TRP A 192 4.85 -9.61 5.64
N GLY A 193 4.75 -9.00 6.82
CA GLY A 193 3.57 -8.22 7.20
C GLY A 193 3.28 -7.08 6.23
N ARG A 194 4.28 -6.29 5.84
CA ARG A 194 4.05 -5.11 5.00
C ARG A 194 3.64 -5.48 3.56
N SER A 195 4.14 -6.57 2.98
CA SER A 195 3.70 -7.00 1.64
C SER A 195 2.21 -7.36 1.63
N MET A 196 1.72 -8.06 2.67
CA MET A 196 0.29 -8.30 2.84
C MET A 196 -0.49 -7.01 3.13
N GLY A 197 0.08 -6.09 3.92
CA GLY A 197 -0.48 -4.76 4.14
C GLY A 197 -0.71 -3.99 2.83
N TRP A 198 0.26 -4.01 1.90
CA TRP A 198 0.09 -3.43 0.57
C TRP A 198 -1.03 -4.08 -0.21
N TYR A 199 -1.10 -5.40 -0.19
CA TYR A 199 -2.16 -6.12 -0.87
C TYR A 199 -3.56 -5.73 -0.37
N LEU A 200 -3.73 -5.59 0.94
CA LEU A 200 -4.98 -5.15 1.56
C LEU A 200 -5.34 -3.70 1.21
N LEU A 201 -4.36 -2.79 1.22
CA LEU A 201 -4.58 -1.41 0.77
C LEU A 201 -4.93 -1.34 -0.72
N ALA A 202 -4.33 -2.21 -1.54
CA ALA A 202 -4.63 -2.29 -2.97
C ALA A 202 -6.08 -2.75 -3.21
N LEU A 203 -6.52 -3.78 -2.50
CA LEU A 203 -7.90 -4.28 -2.55
C LEU A 203 -8.90 -3.18 -2.17
N THR A 204 -8.68 -2.50 -1.04
CA THR A 204 -9.61 -1.47 -0.56
C THR A 204 -9.61 -0.21 -1.43
N ASP A 205 -8.47 0.23 -1.95
CA ASP A 205 -8.43 1.36 -2.88
C ASP A 205 -9.13 1.03 -4.22
N VAL A 206 -8.95 -0.19 -4.75
CA VAL A 206 -9.62 -0.61 -6.00
C VAL A 206 -11.12 -0.77 -5.78
N LEU A 207 -11.55 -1.38 -4.66
CA LEU A 207 -12.95 -1.55 -4.30
C LEU A 207 -13.71 -0.22 -4.12
N GLU A 208 -13.01 0.85 -3.72
CA GLU A 208 -13.57 2.21 -3.62
C GLU A 208 -13.88 2.84 -4.99
N VAL A 209 -13.13 2.45 -6.02
CA VAL A 209 -13.12 3.10 -7.33
C VAL A 209 -14.01 2.37 -8.34
N ILE A 210 -14.07 1.04 -8.28
CA ILE A 210 -14.82 0.23 -9.25
C ILE A 210 -16.32 0.19 -8.91
N PRO A 211 -17.22 0.25 -9.92
CA PRO A 211 -18.66 0.11 -9.70
C PRO A 211 -19.04 -1.21 -9.01
N GLU A 212 -20.09 -1.21 -8.19
CA GLU A 212 -20.57 -2.41 -7.48
C GLU A 212 -20.89 -3.59 -8.42
N VAL A 213 -21.41 -3.29 -9.62
CA VAL A 213 -21.77 -4.28 -10.64
C VAL A 213 -20.58 -4.84 -11.43
N THR A 214 -19.35 -4.42 -11.13
CA THR A 214 -18.15 -4.84 -11.86
C THR A 214 -17.94 -6.37 -11.73
N PRO A 215 -17.86 -7.12 -12.85
CA PRO A 215 -17.56 -8.54 -12.81
C PRO A 215 -16.27 -8.84 -12.04
N GLY A 216 -16.33 -9.81 -11.13
CA GLY A 216 -15.19 -10.19 -10.30
C GLY A 216 -14.93 -9.29 -9.08
N ARG A 217 -15.70 -8.21 -8.86
CA ARG A 217 -15.64 -7.43 -7.61
C ARG A 217 -15.85 -8.29 -6.37
N GLY A 218 -16.80 -9.23 -6.42
CA GLY A 218 -17.06 -10.17 -5.31
C GLY A 218 -15.85 -11.04 -4.95
N PHE A 219 -14.98 -11.35 -5.92
CA PHE A 219 -13.71 -12.04 -5.63
C PHE A 219 -12.78 -11.16 -4.80
N LEU A 220 -12.63 -9.87 -5.13
CA LEU A 220 -11.80 -8.95 -4.34
C LEU A 220 -12.31 -8.81 -2.91
N VAL A 221 -13.63 -8.66 -2.72
CA VAL A 221 -14.24 -8.58 -1.39
C VAL A 221 -13.92 -9.85 -0.58
N LYS A 222 -14.08 -11.03 -1.20
CA LYS A 222 -13.80 -12.30 -0.52
C LYS A 222 -12.33 -12.47 -0.18
N VAL A 223 -11.42 -12.08 -1.08
CA VAL A 223 -9.98 -12.11 -0.81
C VAL A 223 -9.62 -11.15 0.34
N LEU A 224 -10.17 -9.93 0.34
CA LEU A 224 -9.97 -8.97 1.42
C LEU A 224 -10.39 -9.56 2.77
N GLU A 225 -11.61 -10.09 2.86
CA GLU A 225 -12.13 -10.67 4.10
C GLU A 225 -11.31 -11.88 4.55
N ASN A 226 -11.04 -12.83 3.65
CA ASN A 226 -10.27 -14.04 3.96
C ASN A 226 -8.83 -13.71 4.44
N THR A 227 -8.15 -12.77 3.79
CA THR A 227 -6.79 -12.37 4.19
C THR A 227 -6.79 -11.67 5.54
N LEU A 228 -7.77 -10.80 5.80
CA LEU A 228 -7.91 -10.17 7.11
C LEU A 228 -8.21 -11.21 8.21
N GLU A 229 -9.08 -12.18 7.95
CA GLU A 229 -9.38 -13.26 8.92
C GLU A 229 -8.15 -14.10 9.22
N ALA A 230 -7.37 -14.46 8.19
CA ALA A 230 -6.12 -15.17 8.37
C ALA A 230 -5.15 -14.38 9.25
N LEU A 231 -5.02 -13.06 9.02
CA LEU A 231 -4.18 -12.18 9.83
C LEU A 231 -4.65 -12.08 11.28
N LEU A 232 -5.97 -12.11 11.56
CA LEU A 232 -6.47 -12.07 12.94
C LEU A 232 -5.98 -13.26 13.78
N ASN A 233 -5.80 -14.43 13.16
CA ASN A 233 -5.25 -15.62 13.85
C ASN A 233 -3.80 -15.43 14.30
N TYR A 234 -3.11 -14.41 13.80
CA TYR A 234 -1.72 -14.08 14.13
C TYR A 234 -1.57 -12.69 14.74
N GLN A 235 -2.68 -12.06 15.15
CA GLN A 235 -2.60 -10.84 15.92
C GLN A 235 -1.98 -11.14 17.29
N ASP A 236 -1.03 -10.31 17.71
CA ASP A 236 -0.52 -10.37 19.07
C ASP A 236 -1.64 -10.06 20.09
N GLU A 237 -1.86 -10.97 21.03
CA GLU A 237 -3.01 -10.90 21.94
C GLU A 237 -2.94 -9.71 22.90
N GLU A 238 -1.74 -9.36 23.36
CA GLU A 238 -1.50 -8.30 24.34
C GLU A 238 -1.55 -6.92 23.69
N SER A 239 -0.77 -6.73 22.63
CA SER A 239 -0.62 -5.43 21.98
C SER A 239 -1.69 -5.13 20.94
N GLY A 240 -2.36 -6.14 20.38
CA GLY A 240 -3.32 -5.95 19.31
C GLY A 240 -2.70 -5.58 17.95
N VAL A 241 -1.41 -5.84 17.74
CA VAL A 241 -0.73 -5.52 16.47
C VAL A 241 -0.02 -6.76 15.91
N TRP A 242 0.66 -6.61 14.77
CA TRP A 242 1.25 -7.74 14.03
C TRP A 242 2.77 -7.69 14.00
N HIS A 243 3.37 -8.87 13.89
CA HIS A 243 4.81 -9.04 13.77
C HIS A 243 5.31 -8.82 12.33
N GLN A 244 6.60 -8.48 12.18
CA GLN A 244 7.30 -8.35 10.90
C GLN A 244 7.16 -9.61 10.04
N VAL A 245 7.45 -10.78 10.61
CA VAL A 245 7.10 -12.08 10.01
C VAL A 245 5.89 -12.64 10.74
N VAL A 246 4.74 -12.61 10.08
CA VAL A 246 3.43 -12.67 10.75
C VAL A 246 3.21 -13.96 11.52
N ASN A 247 3.52 -15.11 10.91
CA ASN A 247 3.22 -16.42 11.50
C ASN A 247 4.23 -16.91 12.54
N LYS A 248 5.20 -16.08 12.94
CA LYS A 248 6.35 -16.46 13.77
C LYS A 248 6.52 -15.56 15.01
N PRO A 249 5.46 -15.26 15.79
CA PRO A 249 5.54 -14.30 16.89
C PRO A 249 6.56 -14.68 17.97
N ASN A 250 6.76 -15.99 18.17
CA ASN A 250 7.68 -16.52 19.20
C ASN A 250 9.10 -16.79 18.69
N GLU A 251 9.40 -16.55 17.41
CA GLU A 251 10.75 -16.74 16.90
C GLU A 251 11.67 -15.60 17.35
N LYS A 252 12.89 -15.97 17.77
CA LYS A 252 13.87 -15.01 18.29
C LYS A 252 14.17 -13.93 17.25
N GLY A 253 14.11 -12.67 17.69
CA GLY A 253 14.42 -11.50 16.87
C GLY A 253 13.24 -10.95 16.09
N ASN A 254 12.10 -11.64 16.03
CA ASN A 254 10.88 -11.04 15.49
C ASN A 254 10.43 -9.85 16.35
N TYR A 255 9.65 -8.97 15.77
CA TYR A 255 9.20 -7.74 16.42
C TYR A 255 7.86 -7.29 15.88
N LEU A 256 7.09 -6.60 16.72
CA LEU A 256 5.86 -5.90 16.32
C LEU A 256 6.22 -4.78 15.35
N GLU A 257 5.60 -4.78 14.17
CA GLU A 257 5.98 -3.88 13.07
C GLU A 257 4.85 -2.89 12.78
N SER A 258 5.20 -1.61 12.76
CA SER A 258 4.24 -0.51 12.71
C SER A 258 3.56 -0.33 11.36
N SER A 259 4.30 -0.52 10.26
CA SER A 259 3.77 -0.25 8.93
C SER A 259 2.70 -1.28 8.53
N CYS A 260 2.95 -2.58 8.72
CA CYS A 260 1.99 -3.63 8.41
C CYS A 260 0.75 -3.51 9.30
N SER A 261 0.93 -3.26 10.60
CA SER A 261 -0.17 -3.11 11.54
C SER A 261 -1.05 -1.93 11.16
N SER A 262 -0.44 -0.80 10.78
CA SER A 262 -1.17 0.37 10.29
C SER A 262 -1.96 0.07 9.01
N MET A 263 -1.38 -0.66 8.06
CA MET A 263 -2.06 -1.04 6.81
C MET A 263 -3.25 -1.98 7.07
N ILE A 264 -3.12 -2.91 8.01
CA ILE A 264 -4.20 -3.83 8.39
C ILE A 264 -5.35 -3.05 9.04
N VAL A 265 -5.05 -2.17 10.00
CA VAL A 265 -6.05 -1.27 10.62
C VAL A 265 -6.75 -0.42 9.57
N CYS A 266 -6.00 0.18 8.66
CA CYS A 266 -6.55 0.98 7.57
C CYS A 266 -7.47 0.16 6.66
N ALA A 267 -7.07 -1.06 6.29
CA ALA A 267 -7.88 -1.94 5.44
C ALA A 267 -9.18 -2.38 6.10
N ILE A 268 -9.16 -2.70 7.41
CA ILE A 268 -10.38 -3.02 8.17
C ILE A 268 -11.31 -1.80 8.20
N ALA A 269 -10.79 -0.62 8.57
CA ALA A 269 -11.56 0.61 8.62
C ALA A 269 -12.18 0.95 7.25
N ARG A 270 -11.40 0.89 6.17
CA ARG A 270 -11.91 1.10 4.81
C ARG A 270 -12.97 0.09 4.42
N GLY A 271 -12.73 -1.19 4.69
CA GLY A 271 -13.68 -2.25 4.35
C GLY A 271 -15.04 -2.04 5.03
N ILE A 272 -15.05 -1.63 6.30
CA ILE A 272 -16.29 -1.27 7.01
C ILE A 272 -16.91 -0.01 6.40
N ARG A 273 -16.13 1.06 6.19
CA ARG A 273 -16.61 2.34 5.61
C ARG A 273 -17.26 2.14 4.23
N GLN A 274 -16.70 1.25 3.42
CA GLN A 274 -17.17 0.93 2.07
C GLN A 274 -18.34 -0.08 2.09
N GLY A 275 -18.74 -0.59 3.26
CA GLY A 275 -19.82 -1.57 3.38
C GLY A 275 -19.48 -2.97 2.87
N VAL A 276 -18.20 -3.25 2.61
CA VAL A 276 -17.73 -4.58 2.13
C VAL A 276 -17.31 -5.51 3.27
N LEU A 277 -17.14 -4.97 4.49
CA LEU A 277 -16.96 -5.73 5.73
C LEU A 277 -18.08 -5.36 6.72
N HIS A 278 -18.65 -6.37 7.37
CA HIS A 278 -19.70 -6.16 8.37
C HIS A 278 -19.14 -5.56 9.66
N ARG A 279 -19.63 -4.38 10.05
CA ARG A 279 -19.14 -3.62 11.21
C ARG A 279 -19.19 -4.45 12.50
N GLU A 280 -20.26 -5.20 12.71
CA GLU A 280 -20.50 -6.02 13.90
C GLU A 280 -19.42 -7.09 14.11
N LYS A 281 -18.82 -7.57 13.03
CA LYS A 281 -17.75 -8.57 13.07
C LYS A 281 -16.38 -7.95 13.33
N TRP A 282 -16.13 -6.74 12.81
CA TRP A 282 -14.79 -6.20 12.68
C TRP A 282 -14.47 -5.03 13.62
N GLU A 283 -15.47 -4.34 14.17
CA GLU A 283 -15.25 -3.09 14.92
C GLU A 283 -14.46 -3.28 16.22
N SER A 284 -14.79 -4.27 17.04
CA SER A 284 -14.07 -4.54 18.30
C SER A 284 -12.57 -4.78 18.02
N GLN A 285 -12.31 -5.54 16.96
CA GLN A 285 -10.98 -5.87 16.52
C GLN A 285 -10.22 -4.65 15.95
N LEU A 286 -10.92 -3.80 15.19
CA LEU A 286 -10.40 -2.53 14.70
C LEU A 286 -10.00 -1.61 15.86
N GLN A 287 -10.86 -1.46 16.87
CA GLN A 287 -10.59 -0.62 18.04
C GLN A 287 -9.39 -1.11 18.83
N LYS A 288 -9.31 -2.42 19.12
CA LYS A 288 -8.15 -3.04 19.77
C LYS A 288 -6.87 -2.74 19.01
N SER A 289 -6.90 -2.96 17.70
CA SER A 289 -5.71 -2.83 16.86
C SER A 289 -5.27 -1.37 16.71
N HIS A 290 -6.22 -0.44 16.57
CA HIS A 290 -5.94 0.99 16.54
C HIS A 290 -5.30 1.47 17.86
N GLN A 291 -5.84 1.05 19.00
CA GLN A 291 -5.25 1.36 20.30
C GLN A 291 -3.82 0.79 20.40
N GLY A 292 -3.62 -0.44 19.94
CA GLY A 292 -2.29 -1.06 19.82
C GLY A 292 -1.30 -0.23 18.98
N LEU A 293 -1.74 0.40 17.88
CA LEU A 293 -0.87 1.28 17.10
C LEU A 293 -0.35 2.45 17.94
N LEU A 294 -1.23 3.06 18.74
CA LEU A 294 -0.88 4.18 19.60
C LEU A 294 0.08 3.74 20.71
N ASP A 295 -0.24 2.65 21.39
CA ASP A 295 0.52 2.20 22.55
C ASP A 295 1.91 1.65 22.18
N GLU A 296 2.02 0.92 21.06
CA GLU A 296 3.27 0.27 20.67
C GLU A 296 4.23 1.12 19.86
N PHE A 297 3.69 2.05 19.06
CA PHE A 297 4.47 2.70 18.01
C PHE A 297 4.53 4.21 18.16
N VAL A 298 3.57 4.84 18.83
CA VAL A 298 3.51 6.31 18.90
C VAL A 298 4.22 6.84 20.14
N LEU A 299 5.18 7.74 19.95
CA LEU A 299 5.86 8.44 21.04
C LEU A 299 5.80 9.96 20.83
N LEU A 300 5.50 10.69 21.91
CA LEU A 300 5.59 12.14 21.95
C LEU A 300 7.02 12.58 22.32
N THR A 301 7.55 13.51 21.53
CA THR A 301 8.80 14.20 21.84
C THR A 301 8.58 15.29 22.88
N LYS A 302 9.67 15.80 23.48
CA LYS A 302 9.60 16.90 24.47
C LYS A 302 9.06 18.19 23.86
N GLU A 303 9.26 18.37 22.56
CA GLU A 303 8.82 19.52 21.78
C GLU A 303 7.37 19.40 21.30
N GLY A 304 6.67 18.30 21.64
CA GLY A 304 5.27 18.08 21.27
C GLY A 304 5.06 17.43 19.89
N TRP A 305 6.13 17.04 19.19
CA TRP A 305 6.01 16.26 17.97
C TRP A 305 5.65 14.80 18.23
N VAL A 306 5.00 14.18 17.26
CA VAL A 306 4.70 12.75 17.23
C VAL A 306 5.79 12.01 16.45
N ASN A 307 6.22 10.85 16.96
CA ASN A 307 7.07 9.88 16.29
C ASN A 307 6.31 8.56 16.12
N LEU A 308 6.46 7.93 14.96
CA LEU A 308 6.05 6.54 14.72
C LEU A 308 7.31 5.66 14.70
N ASN A 309 7.35 4.66 15.57
CA ASN A 309 8.52 3.80 15.78
C ASN A 309 8.29 2.39 15.25
N LYS A 310 9.33 1.55 15.28
CA LYS A 310 9.28 0.14 14.87
C LYS A 310 8.84 -0.04 13.40
N ASN A 311 9.37 0.78 12.49
CA ASN A 311 9.13 0.63 11.05
C ASN A 311 10.26 -0.21 10.44
N CYS A 312 9.94 -1.27 9.71
CA CYS A 312 10.91 -1.89 8.82
C CYS A 312 11.28 -0.89 7.72
N GLN A 313 12.55 -0.48 7.60
CA GLN A 313 12.97 0.57 6.66
C GLN A 313 12.80 0.13 5.21
N VAL A 314 13.17 -1.11 4.89
CA VAL A 314 13.10 -1.69 3.56
C VAL A 314 13.10 -3.21 3.69
N ALA A 315 12.46 -3.91 2.75
CA ALA A 315 12.72 -5.32 2.50
C ALA A 315 12.43 -5.59 1.02
N GLY A 316 13.02 -6.65 0.48
CA GLY A 316 12.87 -7.06 -0.91
C GLY A 316 13.58 -8.39 -1.15
N LEU A 317 13.50 -8.87 -2.38
CA LEU A 317 14.04 -10.17 -2.74
C LEU A 317 15.02 -10.04 -3.91
N GLY A 318 16.00 -10.96 -3.97
CA GLY A 318 17.03 -10.99 -5.00
C GLY A 318 17.84 -9.69 -5.06
N GLY A 319 18.09 -9.22 -6.29
CA GLY A 319 18.94 -8.07 -6.56
C GLY A 319 20.44 -8.36 -6.39
N PRO A 320 21.31 -7.34 -6.53
CA PRO A 320 22.77 -7.49 -6.43
C PRO A 320 23.23 -8.09 -5.10
N ASP A 321 22.52 -7.76 -4.01
CA ASP A 321 22.82 -8.23 -2.65
C ASP A 321 22.31 -9.65 -2.37
N LYS A 322 21.66 -10.30 -3.35
CA LYS A 322 21.15 -11.68 -3.27
C LYS A 322 20.27 -11.93 -2.04
N ARG A 323 19.36 -10.99 -1.75
CA ARG A 323 18.42 -11.09 -0.63
C ARG A 323 17.59 -12.35 -0.78
N ASP A 324 17.74 -13.27 0.17
CA ASP A 324 17.30 -14.66 0.05
C ASP A 324 15.88 -14.91 0.55
N GLY A 325 15.21 -13.90 1.13
CA GLY A 325 13.86 -14.02 1.63
C GLY A 325 13.73 -14.95 2.84
N THR A 326 14.83 -15.34 3.47
CA THR A 326 14.81 -16.13 4.70
C THR A 326 14.27 -15.31 5.87
N TYR A 327 13.90 -16.00 6.95
CA TYR A 327 13.50 -15.32 8.18
C TYR A 327 14.63 -14.41 8.69
N ALA A 328 15.87 -14.91 8.68
CA ALA A 328 17.05 -14.14 9.08
C ALA A 328 17.20 -12.85 8.25
N TYR A 329 16.95 -12.92 6.94
CA TYR A 329 16.95 -11.75 6.08
C TYR A 329 15.90 -10.71 6.51
N TYR A 330 14.62 -11.09 6.66
CA TYR A 330 13.56 -10.15 7.05
C TYR A 330 13.76 -9.52 8.44
N ILE A 331 14.40 -10.25 9.36
CA ILE A 331 14.77 -9.74 10.68
C ILE A 331 16.03 -8.87 10.66
N SER A 332 16.92 -9.06 9.67
CA SER A 332 18.14 -8.26 9.54
C SER A 332 17.90 -6.84 9.03
N GLU A 333 16.77 -6.61 8.36
CA GLU A 333 16.44 -5.30 7.81
C GLU A 333 16.26 -4.23 8.92
N PRO A 334 16.76 -3.00 8.71
CA PRO A 334 16.76 -1.99 9.77
C PRO A 334 15.36 -1.63 10.27
N VAL A 335 15.25 -1.45 11.58
CA VAL A 335 14.06 -0.90 12.24
C VAL A 335 14.28 0.57 12.54
N THR A 336 13.42 1.44 12.02
CA THR A 336 13.60 2.89 12.09
C THR A 336 12.36 3.63 12.59
N CYS A 337 12.57 4.90 12.94
CA CYS A 337 11.56 5.84 13.37
C CYS A 337 11.21 6.78 12.21
N ASN A 338 9.91 7.05 12.03
CA ASN A 338 9.37 7.92 10.98
C ASN A 338 9.78 7.50 9.56
N ASP A 339 9.89 6.19 9.28
CA ASP A 339 9.96 5.76 7.88
C ASP A 339 8.69 6.19 7.14
N GLN A 340 8.85 6.71 5.94
CA GLN A 340 7.74 7.27 5.16
C GLN A 340 6.65 6.23 4.83
N LYS A 341 7.01 4.95 4.66
CA LYS A 341 6.03 3.88 4.36
C LYS A 341 5.09 3.66 5.54
N GLY A 342 5.64 3.55 6.74
CA GLY A 342 4.83 3.39 7.94
C GLY A 342 4.14 4.69 8.36
N LEU A 343 4.78 5.85 8.23
CA LEU A 343 4.15 7.14 8.52
C LEU A 343 2.91 7.36 7.63
N GLY A 344 3.05 7.13 6.32
CA GLY A 344 1.94 7.25 5.39
C GLY A 344 0.84 6.23 5.65
N ALA A 345 1.19 4.98 5.99
CA ALA A 345 0.20 3.97 6.39
C ALA A 345 -0.54 4.35 7.68
N PHE A 346 0.18 4.85 8.70
CA PHE A 346 -0.40 5.28 9.97
C PHE A 346 -1.35 6.47 9.79
N LEU A 347 -0.97 7.48 9.01
CA LEU A 347 -1.86 8.61 8.69
C LEU A 347 -3.14 8.14 8.02
N GLN A 348 -3.05 7.18 7.09
CA GLN A 348 -4.22 6.61 6.46
C GLN A 348 -5.08 5.81 7.45
N ALA A 349 -4.46 5.03 8.33
CA ALA A 349 -5.16 4.26 9.36
C ALA A 349 -5.91 5.15 10.35
N ALA A 350 -5.24 6.17 10.89
CA ALA A 350 -5.81 7.11 11.85
C ALA A 350 -6.97 7.91 11.24
N ALA A 351 -6.80 8.45 10.04
CA ALA A 351 -7.85 9.23 9.37
C ALA A 351 -9.11 8.39 9.07
N GLU A 352 -8.93 7.14 8.62
CA GLU A 352 -10.04 6.22 8.36
C GLU A 352 -10.74 5.78 9.64
N PHE A 353 -9.96 5.49 10.70
CA PHE A 353 -10.50 5.13 12.01
C PHE A 353 -11.34 6.27 12.61
N GLU A 354 -10.78 7.49 12.67
CA GLU A 354 -11.48 8.66 13.19
C GLU A 354 -12.76 8.96 12.40
N TYR A 355 -12.71 8.88 11.08
CA TYR A 355 -13.89 9.06 10.23
C TYR A 355 -15.01 8.08 10.59
N LEU A 356 -14.66 6.80 10.78
CA LEU A 356 -15.62 5.75 11.14
C LEU A 356 -16.19 5.95 12.54
N MET A 357 -15.33 6.25 13.52
CA MET A 357 -15.74 6.38 14.91
C MET A 357 -16.60 7.63 15.14
N ASN A 358 -16.25 8.77 14.51
CA ASN A 358 -17.01 10.01 14.65
C ASN A 358 -18.40 9.93 14.00
N ARG A 359 -18.57 9.18 12.89
CA ARG A 359 -19.90 8.94 12.27
C ARG A 359 -20.78 7.95 13.03
N SER A 360 -20.23 7.18 13.95
CA SER A 360 -21.04 6.41 14.91
C SER A 360 -21.87 7.31 15.83
N VAL A 361 -21.43 8.56 15.99
CA VAL A 361 -22.11 9.59 16.81
C VAL A 361 -23.13 10.38 16.00
N ASP A 362 -22.93 10.51 14.67
CA ASP A 362 -23.84 11.21 13.76
C ASP A 362 -24.46 10.25 12.73
N HIS A 363 -25.70 9.82 12.99
CA HIS A 363 -26.59 9.24 11.98
C HIS A 363 -26.94 10.29 10.90
N GLY A 364 -26.04 10.51 9.93
CA GLY A 364 -26.26 11.47 8.84
C GLY A 364 -25.29 11.28 7.69
N SER A 365 -25.81 10.75 6.57
CA SER A 365 -25.07 10.55 5.32
C SER A 365 -24.58 11.87 4.71
N LEU A 366 -23.27 12.00 4.49
CA LEU A 366 -22.76 12.76 3.33
C LEU A 366 -22.51 11.76 2.20
N SER A 367 -23.18 12.01 1.08
CA SER A 367 -23.01 11.32 -0.19
C SER A 367 -21.63 11.61 -0.79
N TYR A 368 -21.00 10.58 -1.33
CA TYR A 368 -19.75 10.64 -2.10
C TYR A 368 -19.95 11.22 -3.49
#